data_AF-A0A8C4R6V8-F1
#
_entry.id   AF-A0A8C4R6V8-F1
#
_cell.length_a   1.000
_cell.length_b   1.000
_cell.length_c   1.000
_cell.angle_alpha   90.00
_cell.angle_beta   90.00
_cell.angle_gamma   90.00
#
_symmetry.space_group_name_H-M   'P 1'
#
loop_
_entity.id
_entity.type
_entity.pdbx_description
1 polymer ?
#
loop_
_entity_poly.entity_id
_entity_poly.type
_entity_poly.pdbx_seq_one_letter_code
_entity_poly.pdbx_strand_id
1 'polypeptide(L)'
;MQLSVAIKGEGMDSPTVVCRSNFKEPESYGSLLELSWRGSKPLTLGVGHTRTFLRDGDEVIIAGHCQGDGYRVGFGACEGKVLPARGS
;
A
#
# COMPACT_ATOMS: atom_id res chain seq x y z
N MET A 1 15.01 7.75 -6.32
CA MET A 1 14.54 6.87 -5.23
C MET A 1 13.20 6.29 -5.62
N GLN A 2 13.00 4.98 -5.46
CA GLN A 2 11.76 4.27 -5.76
C GLN A 2 11.16 3.79 -4.44
N LEU A 3 10.04 4.38 -4.04
CA LEU A 3 9.25 3.97 -2.89
C LEU A 3 7.91 3.42 -3.36
N SER A 4 7.45 2.34 -2.75
CA SER A 4 6.16 1.73 -2.99
C SER A 4 5.45 1.40 -1.68
N VAL A 5 4.13 1.58 -1.67
CA VAL A 5 3.25 1.09 -0.61
C VAL A 5 2.32 0.04 -1.21
N ALA A 6 2.22 -1.12 -0.56
CA ALA A 6 1.34 -2.20 -0.95
C ALA A 6 0.41 -2.60 0.20
N ILE A 7 -0.75 -3.15 -0.17
CA ILE A 7 -1.72 -3.72 0.76
C ILE A 7 -1.96 -5.17 0.38
N LYS A 8 -1.90 -6.05 1.37
CA LYS A 8 -2.36 -7.44 1.28
C LYS A 8 -3.51 -7.64 2.26
N GLY A 9 -4.71 -7.82 1.72
CA GLY A 9 -5.89 -8.16 2.51
C GLY A 9 -6.08 -9.66 2.65
N GLU A 10 -6.98 -10.04 3.54
CA GLU A 10 -7.44 -11.43 3.67
C GLU A 10 -8.09 -11.92 2.36
N GLY A 11 -7.75 -13.15 1.95
CA GLY A 11 -8.21 -13.75 0.70
C GLY A 11 -7.46 -13.32 -0.57
N MET A 12 -6.48 -12.42 -0.46
CA MET A 12 -5.63 -12.04 -1.60
C MET A 12 -4.39 -12.94 -1.71
N ASP A 13 -4.11 -13.44 -2.91
CA ASP A 13 -2.93 -14.29 -3.17
C ASP A 13 -1.60 -13.53 -3.01
N SER A 14 -1.59 -12.23 -3.31
CA SER A 14 -0.39 -11.38 -3.25
C SER A 14 -0.71 -9.92 -2.89
N PRO A 15 0.25 -9.16 -2.33
CA PRO A 15 0.07 -7.74 -2.08
C PRO A 15 -0.15 -6.95 -3.37
N THR A 16 -1.05 -5.97 -3.34
CA THR A 16 -1.25 -5.02 -4.45
C THR A 16 -0.59 -3.69 -4.12
N VAL A 17 0.27 -3.18 -5.01
CA VAL A 17 0.87 -1.85 -4.86
C VAL A 17 -0.20 -0.78 -5.11
N VAL A 18 -0.42 0.07 -4.12
CA VAL A 18 -1.45 1.13 -4.14
C VAL A 18 -0.86 2.52 -4.31
N CYS A 19 0.43 2.69 -4.03
CA CYS A 19 1.13 3.96 -4.19
C CYS A 19 2.58 3.76 -4.65
N ARG A 20 3.06 4.64 -5.53
CA ARG A 20 4.46 4.72 -5.97
C ARG A 20 4.93 6.17 -5.94
N SER A 21 6.16 6.41 -5.49
CA SER A 21 6.75 7.76 -5.42
C SER A 21 7.20 8.33 -6.76
N ASN A 22 6.49 8.08 -7.86
CA ASN A 22 6.86 8.66 -9.17
C ASN A 22 6.45 10.15 -9.31
N PHE A 23 5.78 10.73 -8.31
CA PHE A 23 5.38 12.15 -8.15
C PHE A 23 4.65 12.81 -9.35
N LYS A 24 4.30 12.05 -10.39
CA LYS A 24 3.67 12.57 -11.61
C LYS A 24 2.20 12.18 -11.76
N GLU A 25 1.71 11.26 -10.94
CA GLU A 25 0.38 10.65 -11.08
C GLU A 25 -0.38 10.63 -9.74
N PRO A 26 -1.73 10.54 -9.74
CA PRO A 26 -2.54 10.38 -8.53
C PRO A 26 -2.11 9.18 -7.64
N GLU A 27 -1.40 8.20 -8.22
CA GLU A 27 -0.80 7.08 -7.51
C GLU A 27 0.36 7.48 -6.57
N SER A 28 0.71 8.75 -6.49
CA SER A 28 1.73 9.30 -5.60
C SER A 28 1.19 9.83 -4.26
N TYR A 29 -0.11 9.72 -4.01
CA TYR A 29 -0.71 10.15 -2.73
C TYR A 29 -0.24 9.31 -1.54
N GLY A 30 -0.06 9.96 -0.38
CA GLY A 30 0.59 9.37 0.79
C GLY A 30 -0.33 8.57 1.72
N SER A 31 -1.64 8.57 1.47
CA SER A 31 -2.62 7.92 2.34
C SER A 31 -3.83 7.37 1.59
N LEU A 32 -4.50 6.37 2.17
CA LEU A 32 -5.79 5.89 1.67
C LEU A 32 -6.87 6.97 1.71
N LEU A 33 -6.75 7.98 2.57
CA LEU A 33 -7.68 9.11 2.62
C LEU A 33 -7.64 9.91 1.32
N GLU A 34 -6.44 10.19 0.82
CA GLU A 34 -6.21 10.90 -0.43
C GLU A 34 -6.52 10.01 -1.63
N LEU A 35 -6.02 8.76 -1.64
CA LEU A 35 -6.23 7.80 -2.72
C LEU A 35 -7.72 7.47 -2.93
N SER A 36 -8.48 7.36 -1.85
CA SER A 36 -9.91 7.03 -1.91
C SER A 36 -10.83 8.24 -2.00
N TRP A 37 -10.27 9.45 -2.04
CA TRP A 37 -11.02 10.72 -1.98
C TRP A 37 -12.03 10.75 -0.82
N ARG A 38 -11.53 10.64 0.41
CA ARG A 38 -12.36 10.55 1.63
C ARG A 38 -13.39 9.40 1.57
N GLY A 39 -13.01 8.29 0.92
CA GLY A 39 -13.84 7.11 0.76
C GLY A 39 -14.87 7.18 -0.37
N SER A 40 -14.96 8.28 -1.14
CA SER A 40 -15.92 8.37 -2.25
C SER A 40 -15.47 7.61 -3.51
N LYS A 41 -14.20 7.22 -3.60
CA LYS A 41 -13.60 6.50 -4.72
C LYS A 41 -12.86 5.25 -4.22
N PRO A 42 -13.45 4.06 -4.25
CA PRO A 42 -12.76 2.84 -3.82
C PRO A 42 -11.54 2.53 -4.70
N LEU A 43 -10.45 2.08 -4.08
CA LEU A 43 -9.29 1.51 -4.76
C LEU A 43 -9.55 0.04 -5.09
N THR A 44 -9.13 -0.42 -6.25
CA THR A 44 -9.15 -1.83 -6.63
C THR A 44 -7.86 -2.52 -6.17
N LEU A 45 -7.99 -3.62 -5.43
CA LEU A 45 -6.88 -4.44 -4.92
C LEU A 45 -6.87 -5.83 -5.58
N GLY A 46 -6.57 -5.89 -6.88
CA GLY A 46 -6.69 -7.13 -7.64
C GLY A 46 -8.14 -7.49 -7.98
N VAL A 47 -8.39 -8.74 -8.36
CA VAL A 47 -9.71 -9.17 -8.85
C VAL A 47 -10.70 -9.31 -7.69
N GLY A 48 -11.77 -8.51 -7.70
CA GLY A 48 -12.87 -8.63 -6.75
C GLY A 48 -12.66 -7.99 -5.38
N HIS A 49 -11.47 -7.45 -5.08
CA HIS A 49 -11.23 -6.76 -3.81
C HIS A 49 -11.13 -5.25 -4.01
N THR A 50 -11.69 -4.50 -3.06
CA THR A 50 -11.58 -3.04 -3.02
C THR A 50 -11.32 -2.53 -1.61
N ARG A 51 -10.74 -1.33 -1.49
CA ARG A 51 -10.57 -0.62 -0.22
C ARG A 51 -10.83 0.87 -0.36
N THR A 52 -11.42 1.46 0.67
CA THR A 52 -11.43 2.91 0.91
C THR A 52 -10.54 3.25 2.09
N PHE A 53 -10.58 2.42 3.14
CA PHE A 53 -9.70 2.42 4.30
C PHE A 53 -9.22 1.00 4.59
N LEU A 54 -8.24 0.88 5.50
CA LEU A 54 -7.78 -0.41 6.00
C LEU A 54 -8.90 -1.16 6.72
N ARG A 55 -8.86 -2.48 6.61
CA ARG A 55 -9.71 -3.42 7.34
C ARG A 55 -8.86 -4.27 8.27
N ASP A 56 -9.48 -4.84 9.28
CA ASP A 56 -8.83 -5.87 10.11
C ASP A 56 -8.29 -6.99 9.21
N GLY A 57 -7.07 -7.43 9.51
CA GLY A 57 -6.37 -8.42 8.72
C GLY A 57 -5.56 -7.85 7.56
N ASP A 58 -5.77 -6.60 7.13
CA ASP A 58 -4.94 -5.97 6.10
C ASP A 58 -3.50 -5.79 6.61
N GLU A 59 -2.54 -6.15 5.76
CA GLU A 59 -1.11 -5.93 5.96
C GLU A 59 -0.63 -4.83 5.01
N VAL A 60 0.02 -3.82 5.56
CA VAL A 60 0.62 -2.71 4.82
C VAL A 60 2.12 -2.93 4.73
N ILE A 61 2.66 -2.85 3.51
CA ILE A 61 4.09 -3.07 3.22
C ILE A 61 4.63 -1.82 2.54
N ILE A 62 5.61 -1.18 3.16
CA ILE A 62 6.33 -0.03 2.61
C ILE A 62 7.75 -0.50 2.26
N ALA A 63 8.12 -0.35 0.99
CA ALA A 63 9.43 -0.75 0.49
C ALA A 63 10.06 0.37 -0.33
N GLY A 64 11.36 0.60 -0.12
CA GLY A 64 12.11 1.66 -0.79
C GLY A 64 13.49 1.21 -1.23
N HIS A 65 13.94 1.69 -2.38
CA HIS A 65 15.33 1.52 -2.81
C HIS A 65 15.82 2.66 -3.72
N CYS A 66 17.14 2.83 -3.77
CA CYS A 66 17.83 3.61 -4.78
C CYS A 66 18.54 2.67 -5.74
N GLN A 67 18.30 2.87 -7.04
CA GLN A 67 18.95 2.11 -8.11
C GLN A 67 20.11 2.96 -8.66
N GLY A 68 21.33 2.44 -8.56
CA GLY A 68 22.50 2.95 -9.27
C GLY A 68 22.84 2.06 -10.46
N ASP A 69 23.91 2.41 -11.17
CA ASP A 69 24.42 1.59 -12.26
C ASP A 69 25.14 0.35 -11.70
N GLY A 70 24.55 -0.82 -11.92
CA GLY A 70 25.08 -2.10 -11.40
C GLY A 70 24.89 -2.36 -9.89
N TYR A 71 24.27 -1.45 -9.12
CA TYR A 71 24.04 -1.67 -7.68
C TYR A 71 22.70 -1.14 -7.18
N ARG A 72 22.25 -1.67 -6.03
CA ARG A 72 21.02 -1.24 -5.35
C ARG A 72 21.28 -0.99 -3.87
N VAL A 73 20.81 0.15 -3.38
CA VAL A 73 20.74 0.44 -1.94
C VAL A 73 19.29 0.30 -1.51
N GLY A 74 18.97 -0.79 -0.82
CA GLY A 74 17.62 -1.10 -0.34
C GLY A 74 17.47 -0.75 1.14
N PHE A 75 16.26 -0.33 1.51
CA PHE A 75 15.90 -0.05 2.91
C PHE A 75 15.25 -1.26 3.61
N GLY A 76 15.04 -2.36 2.89
CA GLY A 76 14.21 -3.49 3.34
C GLY A 76 12.71 -3.16 3.24
N ALA A 77 11.91 -3.93 3.97
CA ALA A 77 10.47 -3.74 4.07
C ALA A 77 10.11 -3.24 5.49
N CYS A 78 9.20 -2.26 5.55
CA CYS A 78 8.54 -1.84 6.78
C CYS A 78 7.08 -2.33 6.71
N GLU A 79 6.72 -3.25 7.59
CA GLU A 79 5.48 -4.02 7.49
C GLU A 79 4.67 -3.91 8.79
N GLY A 80 3.34 -3.93 8.65
CA GLY A 80 2.44 -3.92 9.79
C GLY A 80 1.07 -4.45 9.42
N LYS A 81 0.52 -5.32 10.28
CA LYS A 81 -0.80 -5.91 10.12
C LYS A 81 -1.81 -5.23 11.06
N VAL A 82 -2.95 -4.86 10.52
CA VAL A 82 -4.08 -4.37 11.32
C VAL A 82 -4.72 -5.56 12.03
N LEU A 83 -4.69 -5.52 13.36
CA LEU A 83 -5.40 -6.50 14.18
C LEU A 83 -6.78 -5.96 14.55
N PRO A 84 -7.77 -6.85 14.79
CA PRO A 84 -9.05 -6.44 15.30
C PRO A 84 -8.94 -5.58 16.55
N ALA A 85 -9.86 -4.63 16.67
CA ALA A 85 -10.00 -3.84 17.88
C ALA A 85 -10.21 -4.77 19.09
N ARG A 86 -9.65 -4.38 20.25
CA ARG A 86 -9.98 -5.06 21.50
C ARG A 86 -11.44 -4.72 21.81
N GLY A 87 -12.31 -5.73 21.86
CA GLY A 87 -13.72 -5.54 22.21
C GLY A 87 -13.86 -4.84 23.56
N SER A 88 -14.82 -3.93 23.65
CA SER A 88 -15.21 -3.23 24.88
C SER A 88 -15.96 -4.14 25.84
#